data_AF-A0A662CEJ6-F1
#
_entry.id   AF-A0A662CEJ6-F1
#
_cell.length_a   1.000
_cell.length_b   1.000
_cell.length_c   1.000
_cell.angle_alpha   90.00
_cell.angle_beta   90.00
_cell.angle_gamma   90.00
#
_symmetry.space_group_name_H-M   'P 1'
#
loop_
_entity.id
_entity.type
_entity.pdbx_description
1 polymer ?
#
loop_
_entity_poly.entity_id
_entity_poly.type
_entity_poly.pdbx_seq_one_letter_code
_entity_poly.pdbx_strand_id
1 'polypeptide(L)'
;MAKVFMSILGVNCYVPAHYRLNGEVSTLTPFVQEAYLSITSGNWASQDRLVFFLTGEARRKNWEDHGNFPQGLYSRLKKLSLAAEIVAVPFNEGHTEEDIMQNFLTIVEQLQEGDEVIFDITHSFRSLPMLNLVALNYARVLKGAEIKRIYYGAFEVLGHPSQVEEMPEEERVAPIFDLTPYVLLLDWTFAVEEFSRYGMAERLAELVQRRVGPVLRETRGRDIKASALRSFVNHLQGLTLNIYTCRCRDLMGTKIDEALPQGLSFDDFLPPFHPLLEMIEQKVSGFSGK
;
A
#
# COMPACT_ATOMS: atom_id res chain seq x y z
N MET A 1 1.08 -18.73 -1.58
CA MET A 1 0.78 -17.28 -1.68
C MET A 1 1.29 -16.83 -3.03
N ALA A 2 0.39 -16.31 -3.87
CA ALA A 2 0.75 -15.75 -5.17
C ALA A 2 0.82 -14.23 -5.04
N LYS A 3 1.68 -13.59 -5.84
CA LYS A 3 1.62 -12.14 -6.03
C LYS A 3 0.60 -11.81 -7.09
N VAL A 4 -0.19 -10.78 -6.83
CA VAL A 4 -1.17 -10.26 -7.77
C VAL A 4 -0.86 -8.80 -8.02
N PHE A 5 -0.38 -8.50 -9.22
CA PHE A 5 -0.34 -7.15 -9.73
C PHE A 5 -1.73 -6.76 -10.23
N MET A 6 -2.18 -5.57 -9.88
CA MET A 6 -3.51 -5.07 -10.26
C MET A 6 -3.37 -3.65 -10.79
N SER A 7 -3.89 -3.39 -11.98
CA SER A 7 -3.90 -2.05 -12.57
C SER A 7 -5.17 -1.80 -13.38
N ILE A 8 -5.70 -0.58 -13.30
CA ILE A 8 -6.78 -0.12 -14.17
C ILE A 8 -6.14 0.60 -15.36
N LEU A 9 -6.48 0.21 -16.58
CA LEU A 9 -5.94 0.86 -17.78
C LEU A 9 -6.84 2.02 -18.21
N GLY A 10 -6.25 3.19 -18.43
CA GLY A 10 -6.97 4.34 -18.97
C GLY A 10 -7.09 4.30 -20.50
N VAL A 11 -7.72 5.32 -21.07
CA VAL A 11 -8.08 5.41 -22.50
C VAL A 11 -7.28 6.44 -23.29
N ASN A 12 -6.54 7.31 -22.59
CA ASN A 12 -5.81 8.42 -23.22
C ASN A 12 -4.63 7.89 -24.06
N CYS A 13 -4.24 8.67 -25.08
CA CYS A 13 -2.98 8.47 -25.78
C CYS A 13 -1.87 9.07 -24.92
N TYR A 14 -1.14 8.22 -24.21
CA TYR A 14 -0.07 8.61 -23.30
C TYR A 14 1.19 9.04 -24.05
N VAL A 15 1.84 10.09 -23.56
CA VAL A 15 3.16 10.52 -24.03
C VAL A 15 4.21 9.59 -23.43
N PRO A 16 5.10 8.95 -24.24
CA PRO A 16 6.15 8.10 -23.70
C PRO A 16 7.09 8.83 -22.75
N ALA A 17 7.40 8.18 -21.63
CA ALA A 17 8.33 8.65 -20.61
C ALA A 17 9.15 7.50 -20.03
N HIS A 18 10.24 7.85 -19.38
CA HIS A 18 10.98 6.98 -18.48
C HIS A 18 10.38 7.08 -17.09
N TYR A 19 10.33 5.96 -16.37
CA TYR A 19 9.84 5.92 -15.00
C TYR A 19 10.92 5.46 -14.05
N ARG A 20 11.07 6.14 -12.92
CA ARG A 20 12.06 5.85 -11.90
C ARG A 20 11.43 5.20 -10.67
N LEU A 21 11.94 4.04 -10.27
CA LEU A 21 11.55 3.35 -9.03
C LEU A 21 12.81 2.88 -8.29
N ASN A 22 12.98 3.30 -7.03
CA ASN A 22 14.11 2.90 -6.18
C ASN A 22 15.51 3.07 -6.81
N GLY A 23 15.69 4.10 -7.64
CA GLY A 23 16.94 4.38 -8.33
C GLY A 23 17.10 3.69 -9.69
N GLU A 24 16.27 2.69 -10.01
CA GLU A 24 16.20 2.09 -11.34
C GLU A 24 15.30 2.91 -12.26
N VAL A 25 15.63 2.96 -13.55
CA VAL A 25 14.91 3.73 -14.57
C VAL A 25 14.50 2.79 -15.69
N SER A 26 13.23 2.83 -16.08
CA SER A 26 12.68 2.03 -17.16
C SER A 26 13.22 2.47 -18.53
N THR A 27 13.02 1.63 -19.54
CA THR A 27 13.04 2.09 -20.94
C THR A 27 11.91 3.09 -21.19
N LEU A 28 12.01 3.85 -22.29
CA LEU A 28 10.96 4.77 -22.71
C LEU A 28 9.67 3.98 -23.02
N THR A 29 8.58 4.30 -22.34
CA THR A 29 7.29 3.64 -22.55
C THR A 29 6.11 4.59 -22.30
N PRO A 30 5.00 4.46 -23.04
CA PRO A 30 3.76 5.15 -22.72
C PRO A 30 3.03 4.57 -21.48
N PHE A 31 3.42 3.39 -20.99
CA PHE A 31 2.70 2.68 -19.94
C PHE A 31 3.55 2.54 -18.67
N VAL A 32 3.11 3.17 -17.58
CA VAL A 32 3.71 2.98 -16.24
C VAL A 32 3.73 1.51 -15.83
N GLN A 33 2.75 0.71 -16.26
CA GLN A 33 2.66 -0.72 -15.96
C GLN A 33 3.82 -1.50 -16.60
N GLU A 34 4.16 -1.19 -17.85
CA GLU A 34 5.32 -1.78 -18.52
C GLU A 34 6.61 -1.36 -17.81
N ALA A 35 6.72 -0.09 -17.44
CA ALA A 35 7.86 0.41 -16.68
C ALA A 35 8.04 -0.30 -15.33
N TYR A 36 6.99 -0.39 -14.51
CA TYR A 36 7.07 -1.06 -13.21
C TYR A 36 7.44 -2.54 -13.36
N LEU A 37 6.80 -3.24 -14.31
CA LEU A 37 7.00 -4.68 -14.51
C LEU A 37 8.35 -5.02 -15.15
N SER A 38 8.92 -4.10 -15.95
CA SER A 38 10.29 -4.27 -16.47
C SER A 38 11.33 -4.14 -15.36
N ILE A 39 11.22 -3.10 -14.51
CA ILE A 39 12.07 -2.88 -13.34
C ILE A 39 11.97 -4.05 -12.35
N THR A 40 10.77 -4.61 -12.16
CA THR A 40 10.53 -5.69 -11.19
C THR A 40 10.54 -7.09 -11.79
N SER A 41 11.05 -7.27 -13.00
CA SER A 41 10.94 -8.50 -13.79
C SER A 41 11.42 -9.78 -13.08
N GLY A 42 12.49 -9.70 -12.28
CA GLY A 42 13.03 -10.83 -11.50
C GLY A 42 12.16 -11.29 -10.33
N ASN A 43 11.08 -10.58 -10.02
CA ASN A 43 10.22 -10.82 -8.87
C ASN A 43 8.92 -11.54 -9.25
N TRP A 44 8.80 -12.21 -10.38
CA TRP A 44 7.55 -12.85 -10.82
C TRP A 44 7.72 -14.34 -11.07
N ALA A 45 6.82 -15.15 -10.51
CA ALA A 45 6.78 -16.61 -10.63
C ALA A 45 5.52 -17.08 -11.39
N SER A 46 5.49 -18.35 -11.79
CA SER A 46 4.39 -18.91 -12.60
C SER A 46 3.05 -18.96 -11.89
N GLN A 47 3.03 -18.94 -10.55
CA GLN A 47 1.78 -18.84 -9.79
C GLN A 47 1.24 -17.41 -9.67
N ASP A 48 2.05 -16.40 -10.03
CA ASP A 48 1.69 -15.00 -9.88
C ASP A 48 0.81 -14.53 -11.05
N ARG A 49 0.03 -13.47 -10.82
CA ARG A 49 -0.94 -12.95 -11.80
C ARG A 49 -0.77 -11.45 -12.00
N LEU A 50 -0.85 -11.02 -13.25
CA LEU A 50 -0.85 -9.62 -13.67
C LEU A 50 -2.24 -9.28 -14.21
N VAL A 51 -3.08 -8.73 -13.33
CA VAL A 51 -4.50 -8.47 -13.57
C VAL A 51 -4.70 -7.03 -14.00
N PHE A 52 -5.26 -6.86 -15.20
CA PHE A 52 -5.56 -5.56 -15.78
C PHE A 52 -7.08 -5.39 -15.94
N PHE A 53 -7.62 -4.35 -15.33
CA PHE A 53 -9.04 -3.99 -15.42
C PHE A 53 -9.25 -3.03 -16.60
N LEU A 54 -10.06 -3.46 -17.57
CA LEU A 54 -10.20 -2.79 -18.85
C LEU A 54 -11.67 -2.53 -19.16
N THR A 55 -12.02 -1.26 -19.41
CA THR A 55 -13.25 -0.95 -20.14
C THR A 55 -13.11 -1.42 -21.60
N GLY A 56 -14.24 -1.54 -22.30
CA GLY A 56 -14.21 -1.89 -23.72
C GLY A 56 -13.39 -0.89 -24.55
N GLU A 57 -13.40 0.38 -24.18
CA GLU A 57 -12.59 1.41 -24.82
C GLU A 57 -11.10 1.28 -24.48
N ALA A 58 -10.73 1.08 -23.22
CA ALA A 58 -9.34 0.91 -22.80
C ALA A 58 -8.71 -0.32 -23.46
N ARG A 59 -9.49 -1.40 -23.62
CA ARG A 59 -9.07 -2.58 -24.35
C ARG A 59 -8.67 -2.26 -25.79
N ARG A 60 -9.56 -1.62 -26.56
CA ARG A 60 -9.30 -1.30 -27.97
C ARG A 60 -8.19 -0.27 -28.16
N LYS A 61 -8.12 0.74 -27.29
CA LYS A 61 -7.20 1.87 -27.47
C LYS A 61 -5.79 1.57 -26.97
N ASN A 62 -5.66 0.93 -25.81
CA ASN A 62 -4.39 0.87 -25.09
C ASN A 62 -3.91 -0.55 -24.77
N TRP A 63 -4.80 -1.55 -24.71
CA TRP A 63 -4.42 -2.94 -24.44
C TRP A 63 -4.00 -3.68 -25.71
N GLU A 64 -4.82 -3.59 -26.76
CA GLU A 64 -4.62 -4.22 -28.07
C GLU A 64 -3.71 -3.38 -28.97
N ASP A 65 -3.07 -4.04 -29.93
CA ASP A 65 -2.23 -3.38 -30.93
C ASP A 65 -3.08 -2.55 -31.90
N HIS A 66 -2.48 -1.53 -32.51
CA HIS A 66 -3.12 -0.65 -33.50
C HIS A 66 -4.31 0.18 -33.00
N GLY A 67 -4.41 0.39 -31.68
CA GLY A 67 -5.27 1.41 -31.08
C GLY A 67 -4.61 2.79 -31.12
N ASN A 68 -4.36 3.38 -29.95
CA ASN A 68 -3.56 4.60 -29.80
C ASN A 68 -2.08 4.36 -30.14
N PHE A 69 -1.61 3.11 -30.06
CA PHE A 69 -0.21 2.74 -30.24
C PHE A 69 -0.06 1.59 -31.24
N PRO A 70 1.05 1.53 -32.01
CA PRO A 70 1.34 0.38 -32.86
C PRO A 70 1.42 -0.94 -32.10
N GLN A 71 1.91 -0.89 -30.85
CA GLN A 71 1.91 -2.00 -29.90
C GLN A 71 1.21 -1.56 -28.62
N GLY A 72 0.12 -2.25 -28.28
CA GLY A 72 -0.61 -2.08 -27.03
C GLY A 72 0.13 -2.70 -25.85
N LEU A 73 -0.41 -2.48 -24.66
CA LEU A 73 0.18 -2.94 -23.42
C LEU A 73 0.35 -4.47 -23.40
N TYR A 74 -0.59 -5.25 -23.93
CA TYR A 74 -0.50 -6.71 -23.91
C TYR A 74 0.74 -7.24 -24.64
N SER A 75 0.96 -6.80 -25.87
CA SER A 75 2.10 -7.21 -26.70
C SER A 75 3.43 -6.77 -26.09
N ARG A 76 3.46 -5.60 -25.46
CA ARG A 76 4.63 -5.09 -24.71
C ARG A 76 4.96 -5.96 -23.51
N LEU A 77 3.97 -6.29 -22.68
CA LEU A 77 4.16 -7.17 -21.52
C LEU A 77 4.58 -8.59 -21.91
N LYS A 78 4.07 -9.13 -23.03
CA LYS A 78 4.51 -10.42 -23.54
C LYS A 78 6.00 -10.45 -23.89
N LYS A 79 6.56 -9.33 -24.37
CA LYS A 79 8.00 -9.24 -24.68
C LYS A 79 8.89 -9.25 -23.45
N LEU A 80 8.39 -8.78 -22.30
CA LEU A 80 9.11 -8.85 -21.03
C LEU A 80 9.34 -10.31 -20.57
N SER A 81 8.64 -11.29 -21.16
CA SER A 81 8.83 -12.72 -20.88
C SER A 81 8.73 -13.07 -19.38
N LEU A 82 7.83 -12.39 -18.67
CA LEU A 82 7.56 -12.64 -17.26
C LEU A 82 6.91 -14.02 -17.07
N ALA A 83 7.25 -14.69 -15.97
CA ALA A 83 6.65 -16.00 -15.65
C ALA A 83 5.17 -15.90 -15.25
N ALA A 84 4.74 -14.74 -14.74
CA ALA A 84 3.38 -14.51 -14.27
C ALA A 84 2.34 -14.55 -15.39
N GLU A 85 1.13 -14.99 -15.06
CA GLU A 85 0.00 -15.01 -15.97
C GLU A 85 -0.54 -13.59 -16.21
N ILE A 86 -0.69 -13.17 -17.48
CA ILE A 86 -1.31 -11.89 -17.82
C ILE A 86 -2.82 -12.09 -18.01
N VAL A 87 -3.62 -11.43 -17.18
CA VAL A 87 -5.09 -11.56 -17.14
C VAL A 87 -5.74 -10.21 -17.44
N ALA A 88 -6.66 -10.18 -18.39
CA ALA A 88 -7.42 -8.99 -18.76
C ALA A 88 -8.89 -9.15 -18.32
N VAL A 89 -9.33 -8.35 -17.36
CA VAL A 89 -10.65 -8.44 -16.73
C VAL A 89 -11.53 -7.29 -17.22
N PRO A 90 -12.77 -7.56 -17.69
CA PRO A 90 -13.72 -6.51 -18.03
C PRO A 90 -14.01 -5.59 -16.84
N PHE A 91 -14.16 -4.30 -17.11
CA PHE A 91 -14.46 -3.28 -16.11
C PHE A 91 -15.49 -2.29 -16.65
N ASN A 92 -16.37 -1.79 -15.80
CA ASN A 92 -17.38 -0.80 -16.19
C ASN A 92 -16.80 0.62 -16.13
N GLU A 93 -17.39 1.54 -16.89
CA GLU A 93 -16.95 2.94 -16.96
C GLU A 93 -17.21 3.71 -15.64
N GLY A 94 -18.11 3.21 -14.80
CA GLY A 94 -18.39 3.81 -13.48
C GLY A 94 -19.28 5.04 -13.57
N HIS A 95 -20.24 5.06 -14.50
CA HIS A 95 -21.17 6.18 -14.68
C HIS A 95 -22.38 6.11 -13.75
N THR A 96 -22.66 4.95 -13.16
CA THR A 96 -23.72 4.72 -12.18
C THR A 96 -23.15 4.14 -10.87
N GLU A 97 -23.94 4.20 -9.80
CA GLU A 97 -23.55 3.57 -8.52
C GLU A 97 -23.47 2.05 -8.65
N GLU A 98 -24.35 1.44 -9.46
CA GLU A 98 -24.32 0.01 -9.78
C GLU A 98 -23.02 -0.38 -10.48
N ASP A 99 -22.54 0.42 -11.44
CA ASP A 99 -21.27 0.19 -12.12
C ASP A 99 -20.10 0.22 -11.13
N ILE A 100 -20.10 1.22 -10.22
CA ILE A 100 -19.08 1.38 -9.18
C ILE A 100 -19.09 0.16 -8.23
N MET A 101 -20.27 -0.30 -7.82
CA MET A 101 -20.40 -1.47 -6.96
C MET A 101 -19.93 -2.76 -7.67
N GLN A 102 -20.29 -2.94 -8.94
CA GLN A 102 -19.85 -4.09 -9.71
C GLN A 102 -18.33 -4.08 -9.94
N ASN A 103 -17.75 -2.90 -10.13
CA ASN A 103 -16.30 -2.71 -10.22
C ASN A 103 -15.59 -3.09 -8.91
N PHE A 104 -16.16 -2.71 -7.76
CA PHE A 104 -15.66 -3.15 -6.45
C PHE A 104 -15.67 -4.69 -6.33
N LEU A 105 -16.78 -5.34 -6.66
CA LEU A 105 -16.89 -6.80 -6.60
C LEU A 105 -15.87 -7.47 -7.53
N THR A 106 -15.75 -6.96 -8.75
CA THR A 106 -14.78 -7.45 -9.74
C THR A 106 -13.35 -7.40 -9.20
N ILE A 107 -12.93 -6.31 -8.54
CA ILE A 107 -11.59 -6.21 -7.94
C ILE A 107 -11.41 -7.28 -6.85
N VAL A 108 -12.36 -7.40 -5.94
CA VAL A 108 -12.28 -8.35 -4.83
C VAL A 108 -12.26 -9.80 -5.32
N GLU A 109 -13.07 -10.15 -6.31
CA GLU A 109 -13.16 -11.49 -6.91
C GLU A 109 -11.85 -11.97 -7.53
N GLN A 110 -11.03 -11.05 -8.06
CA GLN A 110 -9.73 -11.39 -8.63
C GLN A 110 -8.68 -11.78 -7.58
N LEU A 111 -8.91 -11.47 -6.30
CA LEU A 111 -7.99 -11.84 -5.22
C LEU A 111 -8.35 -13.20 -4.63
N GLN A 112 -7.34 -14.00 -4.29
CA GLN A 112 -7.48 -15.27 -3.58
C GLN A 112 -7.03 -15.12 -2.11
N GLU A 113 -7.27 -16.17 -1.32
CA GLU A 113 -6.91 -16.19 0.09
C GLU A 113 -5.37 -16.11 0.27
N GLY A 114 -4.91 -15.16 1.07
CA GLY A 114 -3.49 -14.95 1.34
C GLY A 114 -2.68 -14.42 0.16
N ASP A 115 -3.31 -13.87 -0.88
CA ASP A 115 -2.60 -13.23 -1.99
C ASP A 115 -1.82 -11.99 -1.54
N GLU A 116 -0.64 -11.80 -2.15
CA GLU A 116 0.20 -10.62 -1.95
C GLU A 116 -0.10 -9.59 -3.04
N VAL A 117 -0.68 -8.45 -2.68
CA VAL A 117 -1.21 -7.48 -3.64
C VAL A 117 -0.23 -6.35 -3.91
N ILE A 118 0.02 -6.10 -5.20
CA ILE A 118 0.72 -4.92 -5.72
C ILE A 118 -0.29 -4.15 -6.58
N PHE A 119 -0.64 -2.94 -6.17
CA PHE A 119 -1.71 -2.18 -6.81
C PHE A 119 -1.21 -0.88 -7.44
N ASP A 120 -1.57 -0.67 -8.70
CA ASP A 120 -1.33 0.53 -9.47
C ASP A 120 -2.56 1.44 -9.47
N ILE A 121 -2.43 2.65 -8.90
CA ILE A 121 -3.53 3.63 -8.91
C ILE A 121 -3.37 4.70 -10.00
N THR A 122 -2.36 4.63 -10.86
CA THR A 122 -1.96 5.70 -11.79
C THR A 122 -3.08 6.17 -12.71
N HIS A 123 -3.85 5.24 -13.29
CA HIS A 123 -4.90 5.57 -14.26
C HIS A 123 -6.32 5.40 -13.72
N SER A 124 -6.53 5.82 -12.47
CA SER A 124 -7.84 5.79 -11.81
C SER A 124 -8.55 7.14 -11.91
N PHE A 125 -9.68 7.21 -12.62
CA PHE A 125 -10.51 8.42 -12.71
C PHE A 125 -11.32 8.66 -11.42
N ARG A 126 -11.39 9.93 -10.98
CA ARG A 126 -12.35 10.44 -9.97
C ARG A 126 -12.42 9.59 -8.69
N SER A 127 -13.50 8.84 -8.49
CA SER A 127 -13.81 8.04 -7.30
C SER A 127 -13.09 6.68 -7.28
N LEU A 128 -12.49 6.23 -8.39
CA LEU A 128 -11.84 4.92 -8.48
C LEU A 128 -10.67 4.73 -7.50
N PRO A 129 -9.79 5.72 -7.21
CA PRO A 129 -8.78 5.55 -6.18
C PRO A 129 -9.37 5.22 -4.79
N MET A 130 -10.48 5.87 -4.43
CA MET A 130 -11.19 5.59 -3.18
C MET A 130 -11.83 4.19 -3.21
N LEU A 131 -12.46 3.83 -4.33
CA LEU A 131 -13.02 2.49 -4.53
C LEU A 131 -11.96 1.40 -4.35
N ASN A 132 -10.79 1.58 -4.97
CA ASN A 132 -9.67 0.65 -4.93
C ASN A 132 -9.19 0.45 -3.50
N LEU A 133 -9.01 1.54 -2.74
CA LEU A 133 -8.59 1.46 -1.34
C LEU A 133 -9.60 0.70 -0.47
N VAL A 134 -10.91 0.94 -0.68
CA VAL A 134 -11.98 0.24 0.03
C VAL A 134 -12.00 -1.25 -0.37
N ALA A 135 -11.88 -1.58 -1.66
CA ALA A 135 -11.82 -2.95 -2.16
C ALA A 135 -10.62 -3.73 -1.60
N LEU A 136 -9.44 -3.11 -1.59
CA LEU A 136 -8.23 -3.72 -1.03
C LEU A 136 -8.36 -3.95 0.48
N ASN A 137 -8.90 -2.98 1.22
CA ASN A 137 -9.14 -3.16 2.65
C ASN A 137 -10.18 -4.25 2.92
N TYR A 138 -11.23 -4.32 2.11
CA TYR A 138 -12.25 -5.37 2.20
C TYR A 138 -11.63 -6.75 1.92
N ALA A 139 -10.85 -6.91 0.85
CA ALA A 139 -10.17 -8.16 0.52
C ALA A 139 -9.14 -8.56 1.58
N ARG A 140 -8.45 -7.61 2.19
CA ARG A 140 -7.56 -7.86 3.33
C ARG A 140 -8.29 -8.51 4.49
N VAL A 141 -9.48 -8.03 4.83
CA VAL A 141 -10.29 -8.58 5.93
C VAL A 141 -10.94 -9.91 5.53
N LEU A 142 -11.55 -9.98 4.34
CA LEU A 142 -12.31 -11.15 3.90
C LEU A 142 -11.42 -12.33 3.49
N LYS A 143 -10.29 -12.06 2.85
CA LYS A 143 -9.42 -13.06 2.22
C LYS A 143 -8.03 -13.13 2.83
N GLY A 144 -7.74 -12.36 3.89
CA GLY A 144 -6.39 -12.28 4.45
C GLY A 144 -5.35 -11.78 3.44
N ALA A 145 -5.76 -11.03 2.41
CA ALA A 145 -4.86 -10.53 1.38
C ALA A 145 -3.85 -9.53 1.98
N GLU A 146 -2.58 -9.66 1.64
CA GLU A 146 -1.52 -8.78 2.13
C GLU A 146 -1.19 -7.71 1.08
N ILE A 147 -1.55 -6.46 1.36
CA ILE A 147 -1.15 -5.34 0.49
C ILE A 147 0.35 -5.09 0.67
N LYS A 148 1.16 -5.54 -0.30
CA LYS A 148 2.61 -5.35 -0.31
C LYS A 148 2.98 -3.97 -0.79
N ARG A 149 2.35 -3.51 -1.87
CA ARG A 149 2.62 -2.20 -2.46
C ARG A 149 1.38 -1.55 -3.04
N ILE A 150 1.28 -0.24 -2.87
CA ILE A 150 0.42 0.63 -3.67
C ILE A 150 1.34 1.65 -4.33
N TYR A 151 1.28 1.81 -5.64
CA TYR A 151 2.13 2.77 -6.34
C TYR A 151 1.36 3.66 -7.31
N TYR A 152 2.00 4.78 -7.62
CA TYR A 152 1.48 5.82 -8.51
C TYR A 152 2.60 6.37 -9.38
N GLY A 153 2.45 6.25 -10.71
CA GLY A 153 3.36 6.87 -11.68
C GLY A 153 3.03 8.34 -11.85
N ALA A 154 3.83 9.20 -11.25
CA ALA A 154 3.60 10.64 -11.22
C ALA A 154 4.10 11.31 -12.52
N PHE A 155 3.46 11.01 -13.66
CA PHE A 155 3.82 11.59 -14.96
C PHE A 155 3.65 13.13 -14.97
N GLU A 156 2.63 13.63 -14.27
CA GLU A 156 2.28 15.04 -14.18
C GLU A 156 3.38 15.94 -13.62
N VAL A 157 4.38 15.38 -12.93
CA VAL A 157 5.55 16.17 -12.48
C VAL A 157 6.37 16.71 -13.64
N LEU A 158 6.24 16.09 -14.83
CA LEU A 158 6.88 16.52 -16.07
C LEU A 158 6.13 17.70 -16.73
N GLY A 159 4.94 18.06 -16.24
CA GLY A 159 4.11 19.12 -16.80
C GLY A 159 2.97 18.60 -17.68
N HIS A 160 2.39 19.51 -18.47
CA HIS A 160 1.27 19.16 -19.35
C HIS A 160 1.75 18.26 -20.51
N PRO A 161 0.98 17.24 -20.96
CA PRO A 161 1.42 16.31 -22.01
C PRO A 161 1.99 16.97 -23.26
N SER A 162 1.39 18.08 -23.73
CA SER A 162 1.89 18.82 -24.89
C SER A 162 3.28 19.44 -24.67
N GLN A 163 3.61 19.83 -23.44
CA GLN A 163 4.95 20.32 -23.10
C GLN A 163 5.94 19.17 -23.07
N VAL A 164 5.53 18.01 -22.51
CA VAL A 164 6.38 16.81 -22.43
C VAL A 164 6.77 16.32 -23.83
N GLU A 165 5.88 16.40 -24.80
CA GLU A 165 6.15 16.03 -26.20
C GLU A 165 7.26 16.87 -26.83
N GLU A 166 7.44 18.12 -26.40
CA GLU A 166 8.50 19.02 -26.88
C GLU A 166 9.85 18.80 -26.15
N MET A 167 9.85 18.12 -24.99
CA MET A 167 11.07 17.83 -24.24
C MET A 167 11.88 16.70 -24.89
N PRO A 168 13.22 16.72 -24.81
CA PRO A 168 14.05 15.58 -25.19
C PRO A 168 13.65 14.30 -24.45
N GLU A 169 13.65 13.14 -25.13
CA GLU A 169 13.19 11.87 -24.53
C GLU A 169 13.98 11.50 -23.27
N GLU A 170 15.27 11.81 -23.24
CA GLU A 170 16.19 11.54 -22.13
C GLU A 170 15.83 12.31 -20.85
N GLU A 171 15.11 13.42 -20.98
CA GLU A 171 14.70 14.27 -19.86
C GLU A 171 13.31 13.91 -19.30
N ARG A 172 12.54 13.06 -20.00
CA ARG A 172 11.17 12.66 -19.63
C ARG A 172 11.17 11.61 -18.51
N VAL A 173 11.77 11.90 -17.36
CA VAL A 173 11.90 10.93 -16.25
C VAL A 173 10.92 11.23 -15.12
N ALA A 174 9.79 10.52 -15.11
CA ALA A 174 8.78 10.60 -14.06
C ALA A 174 9.08 9.63 -12.90
N PRO A 175 8.85 9.99 -11.63
CA PRO A 175 8.98 9.07 -10.51
C PRO A 175 7.76 8.15 -10.38
N ILE A 176 7.98 6.93 -9.91
CA ILE A 176 6.94 6.06 -9.36
C ILE A 176 6.96 6.23 -7.84
N PHE A 177 5.90 6.78 -7.28
CA PHE A 177 5.74 6.94 -5.84
C PHE A 177 5.17 5.67 -5.21
N ASP A 178 5.70 5.31 -4.04
CA ASP A 178 5.17 4.25 -3.18
C ASP A 178 4.22 4.87 -2.14
N LEU A 179 2.95 4.52 -2.23
CA LEU A 179 1.86 4.99 -1.38
C LEU A 179 1.47 3.96 -0.30
N THR A 180 2.21 2.87 -0.19
CA THR A 180 2.06 1.88 0.90
C THR A 180 2.08 2.49 2.31
N PRO A 181 2.83 3.60 2.59
CA PRO A 181 2.74 4.26 3.90
C PRO A 181 1.32 4.66 4.32
N TYR A 182 0.38 4.89 3.38
CA TYR A 182 -1.02 5.18 3.72
C TYR A 182 -1.76 3.95 4.25
N VAL A 183 -1.46 2.75 3.74
CA VAL A 183 -2.00 1.50 4.28
C VAL A 183 -1.51 1.28 5.70
N LEU A 184 -0.23 1.59 5.95
CA LEU A 184 0.36 1.52 7.28
C LEU A 184 -0.32 2.50 8.24
N LEU A 185 -0.61 3.73 7.80
CA LEU A 185 -1.34 4.70 8.63
C LEU A 185 -2.74 4.19 9.00
N LEU A 186 -3.47 3.60 8.06
CA LEU A 186 -4.78 2.99 8.33
C LEU A 186 -4.69 1.87 9.37
N ASP A 187 -3.65 1.03 9.29
CA ASP A 187 -3.43 -0.04 10.29
C ASP A 187 -3.25 0.51 11.70
N TRP A 188 -2.43 1.56 11.85
CA TRP A 188 -2.24 2.23 13.13
C TRP A 188 -3.52 2.89 13.63
N THR A 189 -4.27 3.56 12.76
CA THR A 189 -5.55 4.18 13.13
C THR A 189 -6.52 3.15 13.69
N PHE A 190 -6.66 1.98 13.04
CA PHE A 190 -7.54 0.93 13.55
C PHE A 190 -7.04 0.32 14.87
N ALA A 191 -5.75 0.10 15.01
CA ALA A 191 -5.18 -0.45 16.24
C ALA A 191 -5.34 0.51 17.43
N VAL A 192 -5.19 1.82 17.20
CA VAL A 192 -5.41 2.85 18.22
C VAL A 192 -6.90 3.03 18.53
N GLU A 193 -7.79 2.94 17.53
CA GLU A 193 -9.24 2.96 17.78
C GLU A 193 -9.65 1.78 18.67
N GLU A 194 -9.16 0.58 18.36
CA GLU A 194 -9.44 -0.64 19.11
C GLU A 194 -8.97 -0.52 20.57
N PHE A 195 -7.75 -0.03 20.77
CA PHE A 195 -7.22 0.26 22.10
C PHE A 195 -8.02 1.33 22.83
N SER A 196 -8.33 2.45 22.17
CA SER A 196 -9.03 3.58 22.77
C SER A 196 -10.45 3.21 23.21
N ARG A 197 -11.16 2.43 22.40
CA ARG A 197 -12.54 2.02 22.67
C ARG A 197 -12.63 0.84 23.62
N TYR A 198 -11.83 -0.20 23.40
CA TYR A 198 -11.98 -1.48 24.10
C TYR A 198 -10.87 -1.76 25.11
N GLY A 199 -9.73 -1.06 25.03
CA GLY A 199 -8.57 -1.35 25.84
C GLY A 199 -7.83 -2.61 25.38
N MET A 200 -7.89 -2.96 24.09
CA MET A 200 -7.14 -4.07 23.50
C MET A 200 -5.87 -3.54 22.83
N ALA A 201 -4.70 -4.05 23.21
CA ALA A 201 -3.40 -3.60 22.72
C ALA A 201 -2.67 -4.65 21.85
N GLU A 202 -3.32 -5.80 21.63
CA GLU A 202 -2.79 -6.92 20.85
C GLU A 202 -2.40 -6.49 19.44
N ARG A 203 -3.30 -5.79 18.74
CA ARG A 203 -3.05 -5.31 17.38
C ARG A 203 -1.92 -4.28 17.32
N LEU A 204 -1.79 -3.42 18.34
CA LEU A 204 -0.65 -2.49 18.44
C LEU A 204 0.67 -3.25 18.58
N ALA A 205 0.69 -4.29 19.44
CA ALA A 205 1.87 -5.12 19.64
C ALA A 205 2.29 -5.87 18.36
N GLU A 206 1.32 -6.39 17.61
CA GLU A 206 1.56 -7.02 16.31
C GLU A 206 2.15 -6.04 15.28
N LEU A 207 1.60 -4.82 15.20
CA LEU A 207 2.10 -3.79 14.28
C LEU A 207 3.53 -3.37 14.61
N VAL A 208 3.82 -3.13 15.89
CA VAL A 208 5.18 -2.86 16.38
C VAL A 208 6.09 -4.02 16.00
N GLN A 209 5.72 -5.25 16.29
CA GLN A 209 6.57 -6.41 16.03
C GLN A 209 6.90 -6.54 14.54
N ARG A 210 5.92 -6.32 13.66
CA ARG A 210 6.09 -6.42 12.21
C ARG A 210 6.92 -5.28 11.61
N ARG A 211 6.81 -4.05 12.14
CA ARG A 211 7.44 -2.85 11.56
C ARG A 211 8.72 -2.41 12.26
N VAL A 212 8.73 -2.48 13.58
CA VAL A 212 9.86 -2.08 14.44
C VAL A 212 10.83 -3.24 14.65
N GLY A 213 10.33 -4.48 14.61
CA GLY A 213 11.15 -5.70 14.72
C GLY A 213 12.32 -5.75 13.71
N PRO A 214 12.10 -5.51 12.41
CA PRO A 214 13.16 -5.44 11.41
C PRO A 214 14.23 -4.37 11.73
N VAL A 215 13.82 -3.14 12.08
CA VAL A 215 14.73 -2.05 12.46
C VAL A 215 15.61 -2.45 13.63
N LEU A 216 15.04 -3.08 14.65
CA LEU A 216 15.80 -3.56 15.81
C LEU A 216 16.74 -4.71 15.47
N ARG A 217 16.37 -5.57 14.52
CA ARG A 217 17.25 -6.65 14.04
C ARG A 217 18.45 -6.09 13.29
N GLU A 218 18.23 -5.11 12.41
CA GLU A 218 19.28 -4.45 11.62
C GLU A 218 20.23 -3.64 12.51
N THR A 219 19.67 -2.86 13.44
CA THR A 219 20.45 -2.03 14.38
C THR A 219 21.01 -2.80 15.57
N ARG A 220 20.75 -4.12 15.65
CA ARG A 220 21.09 -5.00 16.78
C ARG A 220 20.61 -4.43 18.13
N GLY A 221 19.41 -3.86 18.14
CA GLY A 221 18.75 -3.28 19.30
C GLY A 221 19.28 -1.91 19.73
N ARG A 222 20.12 -1.26 18.94
CA ARG A 222 20.71 0.05 19.28
C ARG A 222 19.80 1.22 18.92
N ASP A 223 18.77 1.01 18.12
CA ASP A 223 17.79 2.05 17.83
C ASP A 223 16.92 2.33 19.07
N ILE A 224 17.20 3.48 19.71
CA ILE A 224 16.55 3.91 20.95
C ILE A 224 15.06 4.12 20.73
N LYS A 225 14.66 4.74 19.60
CA LYS A 225 13.26 5.05 19.29
C LYS A 225 12.46 3.77 19.10
N ALA A 226 12.97 2.87 18.27
CA ALA A 226 12.38 1.57 18.01
C ALA A 226 12.26 0.74 19.30
N SER A 227 13.30 0.74 20.14
CA SER A 227 13.29 -0.02 21.40
C SER A 227 12.30 0.56 22.41
N ALA A 228 12.22 1.90 22.51
CA ALA A 228 11.28 2.59 23.38
C ALA A 228 9.83 2.31 22.97
N LEU A 229 9.49 2.46 21.68
CA LEU A 229 8.14 2.19 21.18
C LEU A 229 7.73 0.72 21.43
N ARG A 230 8.64 -0.23 21.17
CA ARG A 230 8.36 -1.65 21.44
C ARG A 230 8.15 -1.91 22.92
N SER A 231 8.99 -1.33 23.78
CA SER A 231 8.84 -1.44 25.23
C SER A 231 7.47 -0.90 25.67
N PHE A 232 7.12 0.31 25.27
CA PHE A 232 5.86 0.95 25.60
C PHE A 232 4.65 0.10 25.22
N VAL A 233 4.57 -0.36 23.97
CA VAL A 233 3.44 -1.18 23.51
C VAL A 233 3.38 -2.54 24.21
N ASN A 234 4.51 -3.15 24.54
CA ASN A 234 4.52 -4.39 25.34
C ASN A 234 4.00 -4.16 26.77
N HIS A 235 4.33 -3.03 27.39
CA HIS A 235 3.77 -2.67 28.70
C HIS A 235 2.27 -2.41 28.61
N LEU A 236 1.79 -1.75 27.55
CA LEU A 236 0.36 -1.60 27.28
C LEU A 236 -0.32 -2.96 27.15
N GLN A 237 0.22 -3.88 26.35
CA GLN A 237 -0.33 -5.22 26.20
C GLN A 237 -0.36 -6.00 27.53
N GLY A 238 0.69 -5.86 28.35
CA GLY A 238 0.72 -6.45 29.69
C GLY A 238 -0.36 -5.88 30.60
N LEU A 239 -0.55 -4.56 30.60
CA LEU A 239 -1.62 -3.90 31.35
C LEU A 239 -3.00 -4.43 30.92
N THR A 240 -3.29 -4.39 29.62
CA THR A 240 -4.60 -4.77 29.10
C THR A 240 -4.89 -6.24 29.39
N LEU A 241 -3.92 -7.12 29.20
CA LEU A 241 -4.06 -8.55 29.50
C LEU A 241 -4.30 -8.80 31.00
N ASN A 242 -3.59 -8.09 31.88
CA ASN A 242 -3.80 -8.20 33.32
C ASN A 242 -5.21 -7.73 33.73
N ILE A 243 -5.74 -6.68 33.10
CA ILE A 243 -7.12 -6.23 33.29
C ILE A 243 -8.10 -7.31 32.82
N TYR A 244 -7.95 -7.81 31.59
CA TYR A 244 -8.83 -8.84 31.01
C TYR A 244 -8.83 -10.15 31.80
N THR A 245 -7.69 -10.52 32.38
CA THR A 245 -7.53 -11.77 33.13
C THR A 245 -7.71 -11.59 34.64
N CYS A 246 -8.23 -10.44 35.09
CA CYS A 246 -8.50 -10.11 36.49
C CYS A 246 -7.28 -10.24 37.42
N ARG A 247 -6.06 -10.00 36.90
CA ARG A 247 -4.79 -10.07 37.63
C ARG A 247 -4.47 -8.75 38.32
N CYS A 248 -5.38 -8.27 39.17
CA CYS A 248 -5.26 -6.96 39.81
C CYS A 248 -3.98 -6.79 40.65
N ARG A 249 -3.41 -7.89 41.17
CA ARG A 249 -2.12 -7.87 41.90
C ARG A 249 -0.97 -7.46 40.97
N ASP A 250 -0.98 -7.92 39.73
CA ASP A 250 0.06 -7.67 38.74
C ASP A 250 -0.09 -6.27 38.11
N LEU A 251 -1.19 -5.57 38.38
CA LEU A 251 -1.38 -4.16 38.04
C LEU A 251 -0.70 -3.22 39.05
N MET A 252 -0.46 -3.69 40.29
CA MET A 252 0.18 -2.87 41.32
C MET A 252 1.67 -2.70 40.99
N GLY A 253 2.03 -1.51 40.50
CA GLY A 253 3.41 -1.16 40.12
C GLY A 253 3.64 -1.01 38.61
N THR A 254 2.62 -1.16 37.78
CA THR A 254 2.73 -0.85 36.34
C THR A 254 2.92 0.65 36.16
N LYS A 255 4.03 1.05 35.53
CA LYS A 255 4.35 2.45 35.23
C LYS A 255 4.44 2.65 33.72
N ILE A 256 3.33 3.06 33.13
CA ILE A 256 3.21 3.19 31.66
C ILE A 256 3.86 4.49 31.19
N ASP A 257 3.80 5.52 32.02
CA ASP A 257 4.44 6.83 31.86
C ASP A 257 5.96 6.76 31.79
N GLU A 258 6.59 5.81 32.48
CA GLU A 258 8.05 5.61 32.41
C GLU A 258 8.48 4.84 31.14
N ALA A 259 7.54 4.22 30.41
CA ALA A 259 7.86 3.32 29.31
C ALA A 259 8.11 4.03 27.96
N LEU A 260 7.69 5.29 27.81
CA LEU A 260 7.97 6.09 26.61
C LEU A 260 8.66 7.42 26.99
N PRO A 261 9.94 7.63 26.62
CA PRO A 261 10.63 8.89 26.85
C PRO A 261 9.93 10.06 26.15
N GLN A 262 9.77 11.18 26.86
CA GLN A 262 9.20 12.39 26.29
C GLN A 262 10.04 12.95 25.12
N GLY A 263 9.37 13.51 24.11
CA GLY A 263 10.02 14.17 22.98
C GLY A 263 10.55 13.24 21.88
N LEU A 264 10.23 11.94 21.93
CA LEU A 264 10.53 11.03 20.82
C LEU A 264 9.55 11.23 19.67
N SER A 265 10.08 11.53 18.49
CA SER A 265 9.36 11.41 17.21
C SER A 265 9.72 10.08 16.54
N PHE A 266 8.70 9.44 15.97
CA PHE A 266 8.78 8.17 15.24
C PHE A 266 8.65 8.35 13.73
N ASP A 267 8.69 9.59 13.24
CA ASP A 267 8.43 9.94 11.83
C ASP A 267 9.48 9.35 10.86
N ASP A 268 10.65 8.96 11.38
CA ASP A 268 11.72 8.32 10.61
C ASP A 268 11.32 6.93 10.07
N PHE A 269 10.35 6.26 10.71
CA PHE A 269 9.94 4.91 10.32
C PHE A 269 8.43 4.64 10.41
N LEU A 270 7.63 5.57 10.93
CA LEU A 270 6.18 5.51 10.94
C LEU A 270 5.58 6.73 10.22
N PRO A 271 4.45 6.57 9.50
CA PRO A 271 3.65 7.71 9.04
C PRO A 271 3.20 8.54 10.25
N PRO A 272 2.67 9.77 10.08
CA PRO A 272 2.40 10.72 11.17
C PRO A 272 1.69 10.08 12.39
N PHE A 273 2.48 9.60 13.34
CA PHE A 273 2.01 8.73 14.44
C PHE A 273 1.76 9.53 15.71
N HIS A 274 2.31 10.74 15.79
CA HIS A 274 2.25 11.57 16.99
C HIS A 274 0.81 11.80 17.49
N PRO A 275 -0.19 12.16 16.65
CA PRO A 275 -1.57 12.33 17.14
C PRO A 275 -2.18 11.01 17.65
N LEU A 276 -1.82 9.88 17.04
CA LEU A 276 -2.30 8.56 17.48
C LEU A 276 -1.68 8.16 18.81
N LEU A 277 -0.42 8.51 19.04
CA LEU A 277 0.26 8.28 20.30
C LEU A 277 -0.36 9.09 21.44
N GLU A 278 -0.67 10.37 21.22
CA GLU A 278 -1.36 11.21 22.22
C GLU A 278 -2.70 10.60 22.67
N MET A 279 -3.45 9.99 21.75
CA MET A 279 -4.70 9.30 22.09
C MET A 279 -4.45 8.09 23.01
N ILE A 280 -3.39 7.32 22.78
CA ILE A 280 -3.00 6.19 23.63
C ILE A 280 -2.62 6.71 25.02
N GLU A 281 -1.77 7.74 25.09
CA GLU A 281 -1.29 8.34 26.35
C GLU A 281 -2.45 8.91 27.18
N GLN A 282 -3.38 9.63 26.56
CA GLN A 282 -4.57 10.15 27.24
C GLN A 282 -5.39 9.02 27.86
N LYS A 283 -5.57 7.89 27.16
CA LYS A 283 -6.35 6.74 27.63
C LYS A 283 -5.73 6.08 28.87
N VAL A 284 -4.40 6.05 28.97
CA VAL A 284 -3.67 5.41 30.07
C VAL A 284 -3.21 6.36 31.18
N SER A 285 -3.47 7.66 31.04
CA SER A 285 -3.09 8.69 32.01
C SER A 285 -3.55 8.42 33.45
N GLY A 286 -4.66 7.70 33.64
CA GLY A 286 -5.15 7.29 34.96
C GLY A 286 -4.35 6.17 35.63
N PHE A 287 -3.45 5.50 34.90
CA PHE A 287 -2.54 4.46 35.40
C PHE A 287 -1.12 4.96 35.64
N SER A 288 -0.82 6.20 35.26
CA SER A 288 0.43 6.88 35.60
C SER A 288 0.47 7.11 37.11
N GLY A 289 1.52 6.62 37.77
CA GLY A 289 1.60 6.61 39.23
C GLY A 289 1.51 8.02 39.82
N LYS A 290 0.74 8.17 40.91
CA LYS A 290 1.02 9.21 41.91
C LYS A 290 2.00 8.66 42.94
#